data_AF-A0A5N6JKE8-F1
#
_entry.id   AF-A0A5N6JKE8-F1
#
_cell.length_a   1.000
_cell.length_b   1.000
_cell.length_c   1.000
_cell.angle_alpha   90.00
_cell.angle_beta   90.00
_cell.angle_gamma   90.00
#
_symmetry.space_group_name_H-M   'P 1'
#
loop_
_entity.id
_entity.type
_entity.pdbx_description
1 polymer ?
#
loop_
_entity_poly.entity_id
_entity_poly.type
_entity_poly.pdbx_seq_one_letter_code
_entity_poly.pdbx_strand_id
1 'polypeptide(L)'
;MAKSLINQYGANLEKANSNLDDIASLKASGELRKMLQDWATSLPSYLSPCEPESGILSQNTPANRFRVILTLRYHNLAILIHKPLLRATIRHLFRVDNAASGSPSYLIQLAMAEAHECVRAAELTIAIVHCIISADATSKNNLGAWSFTLYYGESPEASLRWDANRIHLPVFTASLVICGRLLWAQHGETVSDEAAVKDSKTLLSKAEAILQDLDYENSLVLSCLEYIRRLARMCGLPLNEDARPRYSDAELRDYFECIKLPQKYLDSIVLKDRTQAGTKEHGLPLLQALTRYHTCHVPFDNLVLHYSPHKTVTLDLAELYTKIVRRQLGGRCMENNTFFGTVLRSLGYEVRNCGGRVARAMSPYPDVRRNQSATYDGWNHMLNLVRLDDEWYVVDVGMGSMGPNLPYPLRDGFETTSIPPRVIRLQLRSIPESYATRSANSTGPPKMWCYDVCYNPGDEAKKEWLPVYCFTETEFLPQDYEVMSWFTSTNPRSFFTKYVTCTKMLMDEDKEMIVGNVTLFKDTVRKSIGANREVIKECKTEDERLQALAEIFNVYLTEEEKKGISEDQMLA
;
A
#
# COMPACT_ATOMS: atom_id res chain seq x y z
N MET A 1 -8.21 5.54 13.43
CA MET A 1 -8.98 5.38 12.17
C MET A 1 -10.02 4.25 12.20
N ALA A 2 -9.74 3.09 12.79
CA ALA A 2 -10.67 1.95 12.84
C ALA A 2 -12.00 2.23 13.57
N LYS A 3 -12.03 3.11 14.58
CA LYS A 3 -13.25 3.35 15.39
C LYS A 3 -14.43 3.92 14.61
N SER A 4 -14.24 4.75 13.60
CA SER A 4 -15.38 5.32 12.84
C SER A 4 -16.00 4.25 11.93
N LEU A 5 -15.18 3.53 11.17
CA LEU A 5 -15.63 2.35 10.40
C LEU A 5 -16.20 1.25 11.30
N ILE A 6 -15.61 0.97 12.47
CA ILE A 6 -16.13 0.00 13.45
C ILE A 6 -17.42 0.51 14.13
N ASN A 7 -17.57 1.82 14.39
CA ASN A 7 -18.78 2.35 15.00
C ASN A 7 -19.92 2.50 13.99
N GLN A 8 -19.63 2.91 12.76
CA GLN A 8 -20.60 3.06 11.67
C GLN A 8 -20.94 1.71 11.03
N TYR A 9 -19.96 0.82 10.87
CA TYR A 9 -20.09 -0.46 10.16
C TYR A 9 -19.71 -1.69 10.99
N GLY A 10 -19.01 -1.59 12.11
CA GLY A 10 -18.77 -2.74 13.01
C GLY A 10 -20.03 -3.19 13.75
N ALA A 11 -21.01 -2.31 13.97
CA ALA A 11 -22.38 -2.71 14.32
C ALA A 11 -23.10 -3.49 13.19
N ASN A 12 -22.56 -3.44 11.95
CA ASN A 12 -23.03 -4.27 10.85
C ASN A 12 -22.41 -5.67 10.85
N LEU A 13 -21.34 -5.92 11.61
CA LEU A 13 -20.59 -7.17 11.58
C LEU A 13 -20.51 -7.91 12.93
N GLU A 14 -20.64 -7.27 14.09
CA GLU A 14 -20.56 -7.99 15.37
C GLU A 14 -21.72 -7.74 16.36
N LYS A 15 -22.28 -8.89 16.78
CA LYS A 15 -23.06 -9.21 17.98
C LYS A 15 -24.16 -8.23 18.42
N ALA A 16 -25.35 -8.47 17.89
CA ALA A 16 -26.54 -8.56 18.75
C ALA A 16 -27.07 -9.99 18.67
N ASN A 17 -27.11 -10.65 19.83
CA ASN A 17 -27.90 -11.86 20.04
C ASN A 17 -29.33 -11.59 19.59
N SER A 18 -29.81 -12.36 18.64
CA SER A 18 -31.13 -12.97 18.71
C SER A 18 -31.22 -14.00 17.61
N ASN A 19 -31.86 -15.11 17.95
CA ASN A 19 -32.64 -15.90 17.00
C ASN A 19 -33.73 -15.00 16.38
N LEU A 20 -33.34 -13.96 15.64
CA LEU A 20 -34.22 -13.34 14.67
C LEU A 20 -34.46 -14.43 13.66
N ASP A 21 -35.66 -14.98 13.68
CA ASP A 21 -36.15 -15.87 12.65
C ASP A 21 -35.77 -15.25 11.30
N ASP A 22 -34.77 -15.83 10.63
CA ASP A 22 -34.23 -15.28 9.37
C ASP A 22 -35.42 -15.11 8.39
N ILE A 23 -36.45 -15.97 8.49
CA ILE A 23 -37.72 -15.89 7.74
C ILE A 23 -38.51 -14.61 8.06
N ALA A 24 -38.64 -14.20 9.33
CA ALA A 24 -39.34 -12.98 9.71
C ALA A 24 -38.61 -11.72 9.20
N SER A 25 -37.27 -11.70 9.29
CA SER A 25 -36.45 -10.59 8.75
C SER A 25 -36.56 -10.49 7.23
N LEU A 26 -36.68 -11.63 6.54
CA LEU A 26 -36.87 -11.71 5.09
C LEU A 26 -38.26 -11.21 4.66
N LYS A 27 -39.31 -11.64 5.36
CA LYS A 27 -40.67 -11.18 5.10
C LYS A 27 -40.78 -9.66 5.27
N ALA A 28 -40.21 -9.13 6.35
CA ALA A 28 -40.15 -7.69 6.59
C ALA A 28 -39.37 -6.94 5.49
N SER A 29 -38.26 -7.53 5.00
CA SER A 29 -37.48 -6.93 3.90
C SER A 29 -38.28 -6.89 2.59
N GLY A 30 -39.01 -7.96 2.28
CA GLY A 30 -39.89 -8.04 1.11
C GLY A 30 -41.06 -7.05 1.18
N GLU A 31 -41.68 -6.91 2.35
CA GLU A 31 -42.76 -5.93 2.61
C GLU A 31 -42.24 -4.48 2.48
N LEU A 32 -41.11 -4.17 3.11
CA LEU A 32 -40.51 -2.83 3.06
C LEU A 32 -40.10 -2.44 1.64
N ARG A 33 -39.61 -3.40 0.84
CA ARG A 33 -39.33 -3.18 -0.59
C ARG A 33 -40.59 -2.83 -1.37
N LYS A 34 -41.67 -3.60 -1.17
CA LYS A 34 -42.94 -3.32 -1.84
C LYS A 34 -43.45 -1.92 -1.47
N MET A 35 -43.40 -1.57 -0.19
CA MET A 35 -43.75 -0.23 0.28
C MET A 35 -42.89 0.86 -0.39
N LEU A 36 -41.58 0.62 -0.56
CA LEU A 36 -40.68 1.56 -1.19
C LEU A 36 -40.97 1.73 -2.70
N GLN A 37 -41.35 0.66 -3.40
CA GLN A 37 -41.77 0.70 -4.80
C GLN A 37 -43.14 1.39 -4.98
N ASP A 38 -44.12 1.05 -4.14
CA ASP A 38 -45.43 1.69 -4.13
C ASP A 38 -45.29 3.20 -3.84
N TRP A 39 -44.41 3.56 -2.90
CA TRP A 39 -44.07 4.95 -2.64
C TRP A 39 -43.46 5.64 -3.87
N ALA A 40 -42.47 5.03 -4.52
CA ALA A 40 -41.81 5.63 -5.69
C ALA A 40 -42.77 5.82 -6.88
N THR A 41 -43.71 4.90 -7.08
CA THR A 41 -44.74 4.98 -8.13
C THR A 41 -45.86 5.99 -7.81
N SER A 42 -46.08 6.28 -6.53
CA SER A 42 -47.03 7.31 -6.08
C SER A 42 -46.52 8.76 -6.24
N LEU A 43 -45.23 8.94 -6.53
CA LEU A 43 -44.64 10.26 -6.67
C LEU A 43 -45.11 10.97 -7.96
N PRO A 44 -45.35 12.29 -7.93
CA PRO A 44 -45.57 13.07 -9.14
C PRO A 44 -44.41 12.94 -10.14
N SER A 45 -44.68 13.10 -11.43
CA SER A 45 -43.68 12.92 -12.51
C SER A 45 -42.43 13.80 -12.39
N TYR A 46 -42.54 14.97 -11.76
CA TYR A 46 -41.40 15.87 -11.50
C TYR A 46 -40.54 15.44 -10.29
N LEU A 47 -41.00 14.48 -9.48
CA LEU A 47 -40.28 13.89 -8.34
C LEU A 47 -39.92 12.41 -8.56
N SER A 48 -40.29 11.80 -9.69
CA SER A 48 -39.97 10.41 -9.95
C SER A 48 -38.44 10.19 -9.97
N PRO A 49 -37.93 9.01 -9.57
CA PRO A 49 -36.50 8.72 -9.55
C PRO A 49 -35.78 9.13 -10.84
N CYS A 50 -34.60 9.73 -10.72
CA CYS A 50 -33.78 10.15 -11.85
C CYS A 50 -33.11 8.95 -12.53
N GLU A 51 -32.96 9.04 -13.85
CA GLU A 51 -32.13 8.14 -14.64
C GLU A 51 -30.75 8.76 -14.95
N PRO A 52 -29.67 7.97 -15.06
CA PRO A 52 -28.29 8.46 -15.24
C PRO A 52 -28.06 9.36 -16.46
N GLU A 53 -28.88 9.21 -17.50
CA GLU A 53 -28.75 9.94 -18.77
C GLU A 53 -29.75 11.11 -18.89
N SER A 54 -30.49 11.41 -17.81
CA SER A 54 -31.45 12.50 -17.84
C SER A 54 -30.77 13.86 -17.89
N GLY A 55 -31.16 14.71 -18.85
CA GLY A 55 -30.70 16.10 -18.92
C GLY A 55 -30.96 16.92 -17.65
N ILE A 56 -31.88 16.46 -16.79
CA ILE A 56 -32.18 17.01 -15.46
C ILE A 56 -30.93 17.05 -14.56
N LEU A 57 -30.04 16.06 -14.67
CA LEU A 57 -28.84 15.96 -13.81
C LEU A 57 -27.85 17.10 -14.04
N SER A 58 -27.84 17.69 -15.24
CA SER A 58 -26.99 18.84 -15.61
C SER A 58 -27.59 20.20 -15.21
N GLN A 59 -28.88 20.25 -14.90
CA GLN A 59 -29.59 21.49 -14.61
C GLN A 59 -29.69 21.70 -13.10
N ASN A 60 -28.82 22.51 -12.51
CA ASN A 60 -28.88 22.81 -11.08
C ASN A 60 -30.02 23.78 -10.74
N THR A 61 -31.19 23.24 -10.45
CA THR A 61 -32.34 23.97 -9.90
C THR A 61 -32.72 23.39 -8.54
N PRO A 62 -33.34 24.15 -7.62
CA PRO A 62 -33.79 23.61 -6.34
C PRO A 62 -34.68 22.37 -6.46
N ALA A 63 -35.53 22.31 -7.49
CA ALA A 63 -36.39 21.17 -7.77
C ALA A 63 -35.59 19.93 -8.23
N ASN A 64 -34.65 20.10 -9.16
CA ASN A 64 -33.80 19.01 -9.65
C ASN A 64 -32.86 18.49 -8.56
N ARG A 65 -32.33 19.39 -7.73
CA ARG A 65 -31.52 19.03 -6.56
C ARG A 65 -32.32 18.19 -5.57
N PHE A 66 -33.54 18.61 -5.24
CA PHE A 66 -34.42 17.83 -4.38
C PHE A 66 -34.72 16.44 -4.97
N ARG A 67 -35.01 16.38 -6.27
CA ARG A 67 -35.27 15.13 -6.99
C ARG A 67 -34.06 14.19 -7.00
N VAL A 68 -32.85 14.70 -7.21
CA VAL A 68 -31.60 13.93 -7.14
C VAL A 68 -31.41 13.36 -5.72
N ILE A 69 -31.55 14.19 -4.70
CA ILE A 69 -31.42 13.74 -3.30
C ILE A 69 -32.45 12.65 -2.97
N LEU A 70 -33.69 12.84 -3.42
CA LEU A 70 -34.76 11.86 -3.25
C LEU A 70 -34.44 10.53 -3.92
N THR A 71 -33.89 10.58 -5.14
CA THR A 71 -33.45 9.40 -5.90
C THR A 71 -32.31 8.65 -5.22
N LEU A 72 -31.27 9.36 -4.77
CA LEU A 72 -30.14 8.74 -4.06
C LEU A 72 -30.58 8.11 -2.72
N ARG A 73 -31.55 8.72 -2.03
CA ARG A 73 -32.15 8.13 -0.81
C ARG A 73 -32.95 6.87 -1.12
N TYR A 74 -33.74 6.89 -2.19
CA TYR A 74 -34.47 5.73 -2.66
C TYR A 74 -33.52 4.56 -2.94
N HIS A 75 -32.45 4.78 -3.72
CA HIS A 75 -31.46 3.74 -4.00
C HIS A 75 -30.72 3.27 -2.74
N ASN A 76 -30.33 4.18 -1.83
CA ASN A 76 -29.66 3.79 -0.61
C ASN A 76 -30.57 2.96 0.32
N LEU A 77 -31.85 3.33 0.45
CA LEU A 77 -32.82 2.51 1.18
C LEU A 77 -33.00 1.15 0.52
N ALA A 78 -33.06 1.10 -0.82
CA ALA A 78 -33.10 -0.16 -1.55
C ALA A 78 -31.89 -1.04 -1.20
N ILE A 79 -30.67 -0.51 -1.17
CA ILE A 79 -29.46 -1.26 -0.75
C ILE A 79 -29.58 -1.74 0.71
N LEU A 80 -30.01 -0.87 1.63
CA LEU A 80 -30.08 -1.18 3.06
C LEU A 80 -31.13 -2.25 3.40
N ILE A 81 -32.26 -2.30 2.66
CA ILE A 81 -33.28 -3.34 2.79
C ILE A 81 -32.68 -4.74 2.54
N HIS A 82 -31.65 -4.85 1.70
CA HIS A 82 -31.01 -6.12 1.38
C HIS A 82 -29.94 -6.57 2.39
N LYS A 83 -29.65 -5.76 3.43
CA LYS A 83 -28.65 -6.12 4.45
C LYS A 83 -28.91 -7.47 5.14
N PRO A 84 -30.15 -7.82 5.55
CA PRO A 84 -30.44 -9.13 6.13
C PRO A 84 -30.24 -10.28 5.13
N LEU A 85 -30.66 -10.09 3.88
CA LEU A 85 -30.49 -11.04 2.76
C LEU A 85 -29.00 -11.30 2.49
N LEU A 86 -28.18 -10.24 2.44
CA LEU A 86 -26.74 -10.31 2.26
C LEU A 86 -26.06 -11.04 3.42
N ARG A 87 -26.44 -10.75 4.67
CA ARG A 87 -25.93 -11.45 5.86
C ARG A 87 -26.23 -12.95 5.81
N ALA A 88 -27.44 -13.34 5.40
CA ALA A 88 -27.82 -14.74 5.28
C ALA A 88 -27.00 -15.46 4.18
N THR A 89 -26.78 -14.78 3.06
CA THR A 89 -25.96 -15.30 1.94
C THR A 89 -24.50 -15.48 2.36
N ILE A 90 -23.88 -14.47 2.97
CA ILE A 90 -22.49 -14.58 3.48
C ILE A 90 -22.39 -15.70 4.53
N ARG A 91 -23.34 -15.80 5.47
CA ARG A 91 -23.36 -16.91 6.45
C ARG A 91 -23.46 -18.27 5.79
N HIS A 92 -24.08 -18.40 4.63
CA HIS A 92 -24.14 -19.65 3.88
C HIS A 92 -22.80 -19.97 3.19
N LEU A 93 -22.21 -18.99 2.50
CA LEU A 93 -20.97 -19.15 1.74
C LEU A 93 -19.75 -19.47 2.61
N PHE A 94 -19.74 -18.97 3.86
CA PHE A 94 -18.63 -19.15 4.79
C PHE A 94 -18.94 -20.17 5.90
N ARG A 95 -19.87 -21.13 5.69
CA ARG A 95 -20.04 -22.24 6.63
C ARG A 95 -18.81 -23.15 6.58
N VAL A 96 -17.99 -23.06 7.62
CA VAL A 96 -16.74 -23.83 7.80
C VAL A 96 -17.00 -25.33 8.03
N ASP A 97 -18.21 -25.71 8.45
CA ASP A 97 -18.56 -27.10 8.73
C ASP A 97 -19.63 -27.63 7.77
N ASN A 98 -19.23 -28.71 7.07
CA ASN A 98 -20.00 -29.58 6.18
C ASN A 98 -20.24 -29.07 4.76
N ALA A 99 -19.44 -29.65 3.85
CA ALA A 99 -19.88 -30.02 2.52
C ALA A 99 -21.18 -30.85 2.62
N ALA A 100 -22.33 -30.18 2.61
CA ALA A 100 -23.60 -30.82 2.32
C ALA A 100 -23.96 -30.45 0.88
N SER A 101 -23.69 -31.40 -0.01
CA SER A 101 -24.17 -31.51 -1.38
C SER A 101 -25.70 -31.48 -1.43
N GLY A 102 -26.30 -30.32 -1.22
CA GLY A 102 -27.73 -30.07 -1.33
C GLY A 102 -27.97 -28.76 -2.07
N SER A 103 -29.03 -28.70 -2.87
CA SER A 103 -29.47 -27.48 -3.55
C SER A 103 -29.52 -26.29 -2.57
N PRO A 104 -29.12 -25.07 -2.97
CA PRO A 104 -29.21 -23.89 -2.12
C PRO A 104 -30.63 -23.79 -1.57
N SER A 105 -30.76 -23.57 -0.26
CA SER A 105 -32.08 -23.45 0.36
C SER A 105 -32.91 -22.38 -0.35
N TYR A 106 -34.24 -22.52 -0.36
CA TYR A 106 -35.16 -21.52 -0.94
C TYR A 106 -34.81 -20.08 -0.51
N LEU A 107 -34.27 -19.93 0.69
CA LEU A 107 -33.80 -18.69 1.28
C LEU A 107 -32.58 -18.08 0.54
N ILE A 108 -31.62 -18.89 0.14
CA ILE A 108 -30.45 -18.46 -0.63
C ILE A 108 -30.86 -18.15 -2.07
N GLN A 109 -31.77 -18.94 -2.66
CA GLN A 109 -32.30 -18.66 -4.00
C GLN A 109 -33.05 -17.33 -4.04
N LEU A 110 -33.88 -17.05 -3.02
CA LEU A 110 -34.53 -15.75 -2.87
C LEU A 110 -33.52 -14.63 -2.63
N ALA A 111 -32.51 -14.82 -1.78
CA ALA A 111 -31.48 -13.81 -1.55
C ALA A 111 -30.64 -13.49 -2.80
N MET A 112 -30.35 -14.49 -3.63
CA MET A 112 -29.65 -14.31 -4.90
C MET A 112 -30.53 -13.64 -5.96
N ALA A 113 -31.82 -14.01 -6.05
CA ALA A 113 -32.77 -13.34 -6.94
C ALA A 113 -32.96 -11.87 -6.55
N GLU A 114 -33.00 -11.59 -5.24
CA GLU A 114 -33.17 -10.24 -4.68
C GLU A 114 -31.86 -9.42 -4.75
N ALA A 115 -30.68 -10.05 -4.84
CA ALA A 115 -29.41 -9.35 -4.98
C ALA A 115 -29.35 -8.47 -6.24
N HIS A 116 -30.08 -8.81 -7.30
CA HIS A 116 -30.13 -8.03 -8.54
C HIS A 116 -30.62 -6.58 -8.30
N GLU A 117 -31.66 -6.39 -7.48
CA GLU A 117 -32.21 -5.07 -7.19
C GLU A 117 -31.24 -4.22 -6.35
N CYS A 118 -30.54 -4.86 -5.40
CA CYS A 118 -29.49 -4.22 -4.61
C CYS A 118 -28.32 -3.76 -5.50
N VAL A 119 -27.87 -4.64 -6.39
CA VAL A 119 -26.81 -4.34 -7.37
C VAL A 119 -27.26 -3.21 -8.28
N ARG A 120 -28.46 -3.27 -8.85
CA ARG A 120 -29.01 -2.24 -9.73
C ARG A 120 -29.10 -0.87 -9.04
N ALA A 121 -29.54 -0.83 -7.79
CA ALA A 121 -29.55 0.41 -7.01
C ALA A 121 -28.14 0.98 -6.78
N ALA A 122 -27.14 0.11 -6.57
CA ALA A 122 -25.74 0.52 -6.46
C ALA A 122 -25.18 1.06 -7.79
N GLU A 123 -25.47 0.39 -8.91
CA GLU A 123 -25.09 0.83 -10.26
C GLU A 123 -25.66 2.21 -10.58
N LEU A 124 -26.97 2.39 -10.39
CA LEU A 124 -27.65 3.65 -10.65
C LEU A 124 -27.13 4.77 -9.76
N THR A 125 -26.82 4.47 -8.49
CA THR A 125 -26.21 5.44 -7.57
C THR A 125 -24.86 5.93 -8.10
N ILE A 126 -23.96 5.03 -8.47
CA ILE A 126 -22.65 5.39 -9.02
C ILE A 126 -22.82 6.16 -10.34
N ALA A 127 -23.69 5.70 -11.23
CA ALA A 127 -23.89 6.32 -12.54
C ALA A 127 -24.45 7.75 -12.45
N ILE A 128 -25.48 7.97 -11.62
CA ILE A 128 -26.09 9.30 -11.42
C ILE A 128 -25.07 10.27 -10.82
N VAL A 129 -24.36 9.85 -9.76
CA VAL A 129 -23.39 10.72 -9.08
C VAL A 129 -22.21 11.04 -10.01
N HIS A 130 -21.73 10.04 -10.76
CA HIS A 130 -20.66 10.24 -11.74
C HIS A 130 -21.08 11.25 -12.81
N CYS A 131 -22.31 11.17 -13.33
CA CYS A 131 -22.85 12.11 -14.31
C CYS A 131 -22.87 13.55 -13.77
N ILE A 132 -23.33 13.74 -12.53
CA ILE A 132 -23.38 15.07 -11.90
C ILE A 132 -21.98 15.67 -11.71
N ILE A 133 -21.04 14.88 -11.18
CA ILE A 133 -19.67 15.35 -10.88
C ILE A 133 -18.86 15.56 -12.16
N SER A 134 -19.03 14.70 -13.16
CA SER A 134 -18.38 14.87 -14.46
C SER A 134 -18.86 16.13 -15.19
N ALA A 135 -20.10 16.56 -14.94
CA ALA A 135 -20.65 17.79 -15.52
C ALA A 135 -20.20 19.04 -14.75
N ASP A 136 -20.16 18.97 -13.41
CA ASP A 136 -19.69 20.05 -12.53
C ASP A 136 -19.15 19.45 -11.22
N ALA A 137 -17.83 19.42 -11.08
CA ALA A 137 -17.15 18.91 -9.89
C ALA A 137 -17.24 19.86 -8.68
N THR A 138 -17.80 21.07 -8.83
CA THR A 138 -17.92 22.01 -7.72
C THR A 138 -19.09 21.67 -6.79
N SER A 139 -19.06 22.20 -5.57
CA SER A 139 -20.18 22.11 -4.62
C SER A 139 -21.46 22.85 -5.05
N LYS A 140 -21.45 23.47 -6.25
CA LYS A 140 -22.60 24.14 -6.86
C LYS A 140 -23.37 23.24 -7.83
N ASN A 141 -23.15 21.93 -7.82
CA ASN A 141 -23.92 20.97 -8.60
C ASN A 141 -25.21 20.52 -7.89
N ASN A 142 -25.91 19.55 -8.49
CA ASN A 142 -27.17 18.98 -7.96
C ASN A 142 -27.00 18.14 -6.66
N LEU A 143 -25.78 17.88 -6.20
CA LEU A 143 -25.51 17.26 -4.89
C LEU A 143 -25.37 18.37 -3.83
N GLY A 144 -24.49 19.34 -4.08
CA GLY A 144 -24.05 20.34 -3.09
C GLY A 144 -23.62 19.72 -1.77
N ALA A 145 -23.91 20.34 -0.61
CA ALA A 145 -23.50 19.82 0.71
C ALA A 145 -24.04 18.41 1.09
N TRP A 146 -24.96 17.84 0.30
CA TRP A 146 -25.49 16.48 0.51
C TRP A 146 -24.49 15.36 0.24
N SER A 147 -23.32 15.68 -0.32
CA SER A 147 -22.16 14.79 -0.41
C SER A 147 -21.85 14.05 0.90
N PHE A 148 -22.20 14.61 2.06
CA PHE A 148 -21.73 14.13 3.36
C PHE A 148 -22.81 13.61 4.33
N THR A 149 -24.10 13.58 3.99
CA THR A 149 -25.13 13.35 5.01
C THR A 149 -26.18 12.36 4.56
N LEU A 150 -26.36 11.26 5.31
CA LEU A 150 -27.53 10.41 5.10
C LEU A 150 -28.25 9.88 6.34
N TYR A 151 -27.95 10.32 7.56
CA TYR A 151 -28.84 10.05 8.70
C TYR A 151 -28.88 11.21 9.70
N TYR A 152 -29.83 12.14 9.50
CA TYR A 152 -30.42 12.88 10.60
C TYR A 152 -31.64 12.08 11.08
N GLY A 153 -31.41 11.19 12.05
CA GLY A 153 -32.47 10.52 12.78
C GLY A 153 -32.48 11.06 14.21
N GLU A 154 -33.45 11.93 14.53
CA GLU A 154 -33.83 12.16 15.92
C GLU A 154 -34.38 10.84 16.48
N SER A 155 -33.68 10.27 17.46
CA SER A 155 -34.29 9.30 18.37
C SER A 155 -34.76 10.07 19.60
N PRO A 156 -36.03 9.97 20.03
CA PRO A 156 -36.56 10.75 21.14
C PRO A 156 -35.94 10.44 22.52
N GLU A 157 -35.11 9.40 22.64
CA GLU A 157 -34.68 8.86 23.94
C GLU A 157 -33.17 8.96 24.24
N ALA A 158 -32.38 9.62 23.39
CA ALA A 158 -30.96 9.83 23.67
C ALA A 158 -30.61 11.33 23.74
N SER A 159 -30.49 11.81 24.97
CA SER A 159 -30.06 13.15 25.35
C SER A 159 -28.84 13.68 24.56
N LEU A 160 -29.00 14.90 24.01
CA LEU A 160 -27.99 15.91 23.68
C LEU A 160 -26.53 15.40 23.53
N ARG A 161 -26.17 14.91 22.34
CA ARG A 161 -24.83 15.13 21.75
C ARG A 161 -24.91 14.98 20.23
N TRP A 162 -24.71 16.10 19.54
CA TRP A 162 -24.56 16.18 18.09
C TRP A 162 -23.25 15.49 17.71
N ASP A 163 -23.31 14.30 17.11
CA ASP A 163 -22.12 13.57 16.69
C ASP A 163 -21.90 13.76 15.19
N ALA A 164 -21.04 14.73 14.82
CA ALA A 164 -20.63 15.03 13.45
C ALA A 164 -19.91 13.84 12.75
N ASN A 165 -19.73 12.72 13.45
CA ASN A 165 -19.06 11.50 12.97
C ASN A 165 -19.97 10.54 12.19
N ARG A 166 -21.20 10.91 11.81
CA ARG A 166 -22.12 10.04 11.03
C ARG A 166 -22.32 10.54 9.60
N ILE A 167 -21.22 10.63 8.86
CA ILE A 167 -21.23 10.88 7.42
C ILE A 167 -21.35 9.54 6.71
N HIS A 168 -22.50 9.29 6.07
CA HIS A 168 -22.72 8.13 5.20
C HIS A 168 -22.65 8.57 3.74
N LEU A 169 -21.70 8.01 2.99
CA LEU A 169 -21.49 8.32 1.58
C LEU A 169 -22.18 7.25 0.70
N PRO A 170 -23.25 7.60 -0.04
CA PRO A 170 -24.01 6.63 -0.85
C PRO A 170 -23.13 5.88 -1.86
N VAL A 171 -22.18 6.62 -2.45
CA VAL A 171 -21.24 6.09 -3.44
C VAL A 171 -20.33 5.04 -2.82
N PHE A 172 -19.87 5.25 -1.58
CA PHE A 172 -19.04 4.27 -0.88
C PHE A 172 -19.82 2.98 -0.62
N THR A 173 -21.04 3.08 -0.08
CA THR A 173 -21.91 1.91 0.15
C THR A 173 -22.22 1.17 -1.15
N ALA A 174 -22.54 1.89 -2.22
CA ALA A 174 -22.74 1.32 -3.55
C ALA A 174 -21.48 0.59 -4.06
N SER A 175 -20.31 1.18 -3.87
CA SER A 175 -19.02 0.58 -4.26
C SER A 175 -18.76 -0.74 -3.53
N LEU A 176 -19.11 -0.85 -2.25
CA LEU A 176 -18.98 -2.12 -1.51
C LEU A 176 -19.88 -3.22 -2.09
N VAL A 177 -21.10 -2.88 -2.53
CA VAL A 177 -22.00 -3.83 -3.21
C VAL A 177 -21.39 -4.28 -4.54
N ILE A 178 -20.83 -3.37 -5.32
CA ILE A 178 -20.16 -3.69 -6.59
C ILE A 178 -18.89 -4.54 -6.36
N CYS A 179 -18.09 -4.27 -5.34
CA CYS A 179 -16.97 -5.15 -4.94
C CYS A 179 -17.46 -6.56 -4.60
N GLY A 180 -18.58 -6.68 -3.88
CA GLY A 180 -19.21 -7.97 -3.58
C GLY A 180 -19.64 -8.72 -4.84
N ARG A 181 -20.25 -8.02 -5.82
CA ARG A 181 -20.60 -8.60 -7.12
C ARG A 181 -19.37 -9.04 -7.90
N LEU A 182 -18.31 -8.22 -7.91
CA LEU A 182 -17.05 -8.54 -8.59
C LEU A 182 -16.45 -9.83 -8.04
N LEU A 183 -16.34 -9.95 -6.72
CA LEU A 183 -15.85 -11.17 -6.06
C LEU A 183 -16.72 -12.39 -6.39
N TRP A 184 -18.05 -12.23 -6.39
CA TRP A 184 -18.97 -13.31 -6.75
C TRP A 184 -18.82 -13.74 -8.22
N ALA A 185 -18.67 -12.79 -9.14
CA ALA A 185 -18.48 -13.07 -10.56
C ALA A 185 -17.12 -13.74 -10.86
N GLN A 186 -16.11 -13.51 -10.01
CA GLN A 186 -14.77 -14.10 -10.16
C GLN A 186 -14.61 -15.45 -9.46
N HIS A 187 -15.30 -15.64 -8.34
CA HIS A 187 -15.03 -16.75 -7.42
C HIS A 187 -16.29 -17.53 -7.00
N GLY A 188 -17.45 -17.22 -7.57
CA GLY A 188 -18.69 -17.96 -7.34
C GLY A 188 -18.62 -19.40 -7.88
N GLU A 189 -19.56 -20.25 -7.46
CA GLU A 189 -19.61 -21.67 -7.85
C GLU A 189 -19.96 -21.89 -9.35
N THR A 190 -20.37 -20.84 -10.06
CA THR A 190 -20.65 -20.84 -11.50
C THR A 190 -19.45 -20.35 -12.32
N VAL A 191 -19.38 -20.70 -13.61
CA VAL A 191 -18.39 -20.17 -14.57
C VAL A 191 -18.28 -18.65 -14.45
N SER A 192 -17.05 -18.12 -14.49
CA SER A 192 -16.79 -16.69 -14.35
C SER A 192 -17.58 -15.87 -15.37
N ASP A 193 -18.38 -14.92 -14.87
CA ASP A 193 -19.15 -13.98 -15.69
C ASP A 193 -18.24 -12.78 -16.05
N GLU A 194 -17.49 -12.93 -17.14
CA GLU A 194 -16.54 -11.92 -17.62
C GLU A 194 -17.19 -10.55 -17.89
N ALA A 195 -18.46 -10.54 -18.31
CA ALA A 195 -19.21 -9.31 -18.52
C ALA A 195 -19.48 -8.60 -17.19
N ALA A 196 -19.97 -9.32 -16.18
CA ALA A 196 -20.17 -8.76 -14.85
C ALA A 196 -18.86 -8.30 -14.19
N VAL A 197 -17.73 -8.98 -14.44
CA VAL A 197 -16.41 -8.56 -13.99
C VAL A 197 -16.00 -7.23 -14.63
N LYS A 198 -16.15 -7.10 -15.95
CA LYS A 198 -15.81 -5.89 -16.70
C LYS A 198 -16.69 -4.70 -16.27
N ASP A 199 -17.98 -4.93 -16.12
CA ASP A 199 -18.94 -3.91 -15.70
C ASP A 199 -18.66 -3.43 -14.28
N SER A 200 -18.40 -4.37 -13.36
CA SER A 200 -18.05 -4.05 -11.96
C SER A 200 -16.76 -3.24 -11.86
N LYS A 201 -15.72 -3.60 -12.64
CA LYS A 201 -14.48 -2.82 -12.71
C LYS A 201 -14.73 -1.39 -13.21
N THR A 202 -15.53 -1.25 -14.27
CA THR A 202 -15.90 0.06 -14.82
C THR A 202 -16.62 0.94 -13.80
N LEU A 203 -17.55 0.36 -13.03
CA LEU A 203 -18.28 1.06 -11.97
C LEU A 203 -17.37 1.46 -10.81
N LEU A 204 -16.43 0.60 -10.41
CA LEU A 204 -15.46 0.94 -9.36
C LEU A 204 -14.52 2.07 -9.82
N SER A 205 -14.06 2.07 -11.07
CA SER A 205 -13.29 3.19 -11.62
C SER A 205 -14.07 4.51 -11.61
N LYS A 206 -15.38 4.47 -11.93
CA LYS A 206 -16.26 5.65 -11.81
C LYS A 206 -16.40 6.11 -10.35
N ALA A 207 -16.53 5.18 -9.41
CA ALA A 207 -16.59 5.50 -7.99
C ALA A 207 -15.28 6.12 -7.47
N GLU A 208 -14.13 5.65 -7.94
CA GLU A 208 -12.85 6.28 -7.63
C GLU A 208 -12.77 7.73 -8.12
N ALA A 209 -13.17 7.98 -9.38
CA ALA A 209 -13.21 9.33 -9.94
C ALA A 209 -14.16 10.24 -9.13
N ILE A 210 -15.36 9.76 -8.82
CA ILE A 210 -16.32 10.47 -7.95
C ILE A 210 -15.67 10.90 -6.64
N LEU A 211 -15.03 9.97 -5.93
CA LEU A 211 -14.46 10.24 -4.60
C LEU A 211 -13.24 11.16 -4.67
N GLN A 212 -12.47 11.07 -5.75
CA GLN A 212 -11.33 11.97 -5.98
C GLN A 212 -11.79 13.41 -6.22
N ASP A 213 -12.87 13.60 -6.97
CA ASP A 213 -13.39 14.92 -7.34
C ASP A 213 -14.39 15.50 -6.33
N LEU A 214 -14.90 14.70 -5.38
CA LEU A 214 -15.92 15.13 -4.41
C LEU A 214 -15.39 16.20 -3.44
N ASP A 215 -14.25 15.90 -2.80
CA ASP A 215 -13.56 16.72 -1.80
C ASP A 215 -12.26 15.99 -1.36
N TYR A 216 -11.14 16.30 -2.02
CA TYR A 216 -9.84 15.67 -1.73
C TYR A 216 -9.23 16.12 -0.40
N GLU A 217 -9.71 17.21 0.19
CA GLU A 217 -9.24 17.72 1.49
C GLU A 217 -9.94 17.02 2.66
N ASN A 218 -11.07 16.36 2.40
CA ASN A 218 -11.79 15.60 3.39
C ASN A 218 -11.13 14.23 3.64
N SER A 219 -10.52 14.08 4.83
CA SER A 219 -9.84 12.85 5.24
C SER A 219 -10.73 11.59 5.19
N LEU A 220 -12.05 11.72 5.37
CA LEU A 220 -12.98 10.59 5.27
C LEU A 220 -13.18 10.14 3.82
N VAL A 221 -13.33 11.10 2.89
CA VAL A 221 -13.46 10.81 1.46
C VAL A 221 -12.20 10.15 0.93
N LEU A 222 -11.03 10.67 1.32
CA LEU A 222 -9.74 10.08 0.99
C LEU A 222 -9.61 8.65 1.53
N SER A 223 -10.06 8.40 2.76
CA SER A 223 -10.06 7.05 3.36
C SER A 223 -10.99 6.09 2.61
N CYS A 224 -12.18 6.54 2.23
CA CYS A 224 -13.14 5.76 1.43
C CYS A 224 -12.57 5.41 0.05
N LEU A 225 -11.93 6.38 -0.62
CA LEU A 225 -11.26 6.19 -1.90
C LEU A 225 -10.14 5.14 -1.78
N GLU A 226 -9.28 5.28 -0.77
CA GLU A 226 -8.16 4.36 -0.57
C GLU A 226 -8.65 2.95 -0.23
N TYR A 227 -9.73 2.82 0.55
CA TYR A 227 -10.34 1.52 0.85
C TYR A 227 -10.91 0.83 -0.41
N ILE A 228 -11.62 1.58 -1.26
CA ILE A 228 -12.14 1.05 -2.54
C ILE A 228 -10.99 0.65 -3.46
N ARG A 229 -9.94 1.47 -3.58
CA ARG A 229 -8.73 1.13 -4.36
C ARG A 229 -8.09 -0.17 -3.89
N ARG A 230 -7.94 -0.34 -2.57
CA ARG A 230 -7.40 -1.59 -1.98
C ARG A 230 -8.29 -2.79 -2.33
N LEU A 231 -9.60 -2.68 -2.14
CA LEU A 231 -10.55 -3.74 -2.49
C LEU A 231 -10.50 -4.07 -3.99
N ALA A 232 -10.52 -3.06 -4.87
CA ALA A 232 -10.45 -3.25 -6.31
C ALA A 232 -9.15 -3.94 -6.74
N ARG A 233 -8.01 -3.61 -6.11
CA ARG A 233 -6.72 -4.30 -6.31
C ARG A 233 -6.76 -5.74 -5.82
N MET A 234 -7.32 -6.00 -4.64
CA MET A 234 -7.50 -7.37 -4.13
C MET A 234 -8.37 -8.22 -5.05
N CYS A 235 -9.41 -7.63 -5.63
CA CYS A 235 -10.30 -8.27 -6.61
C CYS A 235 -9.70 -8.27 -8.03
N GLY A 236 -8.56 -7.62 -8.24
CA GLY A 236 -8.05 -7.29 -9.56
C GLY A 236 -6.55 -7.41 -9.60
N LEU A 237 -6.02 -8.60 -9.26
CA LEU A 237 -4.62 -8.91 -9.53
C LEU A 237 -4.35 -8.63 -11.02
N PRO A 238 -3.52 -7.63 -11.36
CA PRO A 238 -3.28 -7.29 -12.74
C PRO A 238 -2.44 -8.39 -13.40
N LEU A 239 -3.04 -9.10 -14.37
CA LEU A 239 -2.36 -10.15 -15.14
C LEU A 239 -1.53 -9.59 -16.33
N ASN A 240 -1.63 -8.29 -16.63
CA ASN A 240 -0.94 -7.65 -17.75
C ASN A 240 0.06 -6.58 -17.28
N GLU A 241 1.15 -6.40 -18.05
CA GLU A 241 2.25 -5.47 -17.76
C GLU A 241 1.78 -3.99 -17.68
N ASP A 242 0.84 -3.58 -18.53
CA ASP A 242 0.21 -2.25 -18.50
C ASP A 242 -0.63 -1.98 -17.26
N ALA A 243 -0.99 -3.04 -16.51
CA ALA A 243 -1.81 -2.94 -15.31
C ALA A 243 -0.97 -2.94 -14.02
N ARG A 244 0.37 -3.00 -14.10
CA ARG A 244 1.23 -2.73 -12.94
C ARG A 244 1.07 -1.25 -12.55
N PRO A 245 0.71 -0.93 -11.28
CA PRO A 245 0.40 0.44 -10.93
C PRO A 245 1.65 1.33 -11.02
N ARG A 246 1.44 2.57 -11.45
CA ARG A 246 2.47 3.60 -11.64
C ARG A 246 2.05 4.87 -10.92
N TYR A 247 3.03 5.67 -10.52
CA TYR A 247 2.80 7.02 -10.05
C TYR A 247 2.56 7.96 -11.22
N SER A 248 1.63 8.89 -11.04
CA SER A 248 1.34 9.99 -11.95
C SER A 248 2.50 11.00 -11.98
N ASP A 249 2.51 11.88 -12.99
CA ASP A 249 3.52 12.93 -13.08
C ASP A 249 3.47 13.91 -11.89
N ALA A 250 2.30 14.10 -11.28
CA ALA A 250 2.16 14.91 -10.08
C ALA A 250 2.84 14.24 -8.88
N GLU A 251 2.57 12.96 -8.66
CA GLU A 251 3.20 12.19 -7.58
C GLU A 251 4.72 12.07 -7.75
N LEU A 252 5.21 11.96 -9.00
CA LEU A 252 6.64 11.98 -9.30
C LEU A 252 7.28 13.33 -8.98
N ARG A 253 6.62 14.45 -9.29
CA ARG A 253 7.12 15.79 -8.91
C ARG A 253 7.20 15.95 -7.39
N ASP A 254 6.14 15.58 -6.67
CA ASP A 254 6.13 15.59 -5.21
C ASP A 254 7.27 14.73 -4.63
N TYR A 255 7.54 13.57 -5.24
CA TYR A 255 8.67 12.72 -4.85
C TYR A 255 10.03 13.38 -5.11
N PHE A 256 10.22 14.04 -6.26
CA PHE A 256 11.48 14.74 -6.56
C PHE A 256 11.75 15.88 -5.60
N GLU A 257 10.70 16.62 -5.20
CA GLU A 257 10.79 17.64 -4.15
C GLU A 257 11.15 17.01 -2.79
N CYS A 258 10.50 15.88 -2.44
CA CYS A 258 10.78 15.14 -1.20
C CYS A 258 12.25 14.73 -1.07
N ILE A 259 12.86 14.23 -2.14
CA ILE A 259 14.28 13.86 -2.15
C ILE A 259 15.24 15.01 -2.48
N LYS A 260 14.70 16.23 -2.67
CA LYS A 260 15.44 17.43 -3.03
C LYS A 260 16.31 17.23 -4.28
N LEU A 261 15.75 16.61 -5.32
CA LEU A 261 16.49 16.32 -6.55
C LEU A 261 16.91 17.62 -7.24
N PRO A 262 18.21 17.86 -7.50
CA PRO A 262 18.69 19.10 -8.14
C PRO A 262 18.13 19.32 -9.54
N GLN A 263 17.97 20.59 -9.92
CA GLN A 263 17.39 20.99 -11.22
C GLN A 263 18.06 20.34 -12.43
N LYS A 264 19.39 20.16 -12.41
CA LYS A 264 20.13 19.51 -13.52
C LYS A 264 19.65 18.08 -13.83
N TYR A 265 19.11 17.37 -12.84
CA TYR A 265 18.53 16.04 -13.04
C TYR A 265 17.04 16.10 -13.42
N LEU A 266 16.33 17.16 -13.00
CA LEU A 266 14.99 17.48 -13.47
C LEU A 266 14.95 17.88 -14.96
N ASP A 267 16.07 18.36 -15.48
CA ASP A 267 16.22 18.69 -16.91
C ASP A 267 16.56 17.47 -17.79
N SER A 268 16.71 16.28 -17.17
CA SER A 268 17.05 15.02 -17.85
C SER A 268 16.10 14.72 -19.00
N ILE A 269 16.67 14.23 -20.11
CA ILE A 269 15.90 13.81 -21.29
C ILE A 269 14.92 12.69 -20.96
N VAL A 270 15.22 11.82 -19.99
CA VAL A 270 14.32 10.73 -19.54
C VAL A 270 12.98 11.26 -19.03
N LEU A 271 12.96 12.44 -18.42
CA LEU A 271 11.73 13.06 -17.91
C LEU A 271 10.88 13.69 -19.03
N LYS A 272 11.49 13.97 -20.19
CA LYS A 272 10.81 14.49 -21.39
C LYS A 272 10.40 13.37 -22.34
N ASP A 273 11.23 12.34 -22.44
CA ASP A 273 11.05 11.13 -23.25
C ASP A 273 11.44 9.90 -22.43
N ARG A 274 10.42 9.22 -21.88
CA ARG A 274 10.59 8.04 -21.04
C ARG A 274 11.23 6.85 -21.78
N THR A 275 11.23 6.85 -23.12
CA THR A 275 11.88 5.77 -23.89
C THR A 275 13.40 5.77 -23.72
N GLN A 276 13.98 6.90 -23.31
CA GLN A 276 15.42 7.01 -23.04
C GLN A 276 15.84 6.38 -21.69
N ALA A 277 14.89 6.01 -20.82
CA ALA A 277 15.16 5.45 -19.50
C ALA A 277 15.98 4.17 -19.56
N GLY A 278 15.79 3.36 -20.60
CA GLY A 278 16.50 2.10 -20.80
C GLY A 278 17.92 2.26 -21.31
N THR A 279 18.46 3.46 -21.52
CA THR A 279 19.80 3.65 -22.12
C THR A 279 20.88 3.89 -21.05
N LYS A 280 22.12 3.43 -21.27
CA LYS A 280 23.23 3.82 -20.39
C LYS A 280 23.61 5.30 -20.52
N GLU A 281 23.41 5.89 -21.69
CA GLU A 281 23.76 7.30 -21.93
C GLU A 281 22.88 8.27 -21.14
N HIS A 282 21.57 8.02 -21.07
CA HIS A 282 20.62 8.94 -20.46
C HIS A 282 19.95 8.38 -19.20
N GLY A 283 19.64 7.08 -19.18
CA GLY A 283 19.03 6.40 -18.04
C GLY A 283 19.96 6.26 -16.84
N LEU A 284 21.19 5.76 -17.06
CA LEU A 284 22.12 5.50 -15.95
C LEU A 284 22.43 6.75 -15.10
N PRO A 285 22.72 7.95 -15.66
CA PRO A 285 22.98 9.14 -14.85
C PRO A 285 21.80 9.55 -13.96
N LEU A 286 20.56 9.47 -14.48
CA LEU A 286 19.36 9.77 -13.68
C LEU A 286 19.13 8.69 -12.61
N LEU A 287 19.30 7.41 -12.95
CA LEU A 287 19.18 6.30 -12.00
C LEU A 287 20.17 6.42 -10.82
N GLN A 288 21.41 6.78 -11.12
CA GLN A 288 22.46 7.05 -10.12
C GLN A 288 22.07 8.21 -9.20
N ALA A 289 21.57 9.32 -9.77
CA ALA A 289 21.10 10.46 -9.00
C ALA A 289 19.92 10.08 -8.10
N LEU A 290 18.89 9.45 -8.66
CA LEU A 290 17.70 9.02 -7.90
C LEU A 290 18.08 8.10 -6.74
N THR A 291 18.97 7.13 -6.96
CA THR A 291 19.45 6.20 -5.91
C THR A 291 20.17 6.97 -4.79
N ARG A 292 21.06 7.89 -5.17
CA ARG A 292 21.82 8.72 -4.23
C ARG A 292 20.90 9.59 -3.38
N TYR A 293 20.07 10.41 -4.03
CA TYR A 293 19.18 11.35 -3.35
C TYR A 293 18.10 10.65 -2.53
N HIS A 294 17.58 9.51 -3.00
CA HIS A 294 16.65 8.69 -2.23
C HIS A 294 17.28 8.21 -0.92
N THR A 295 18.46 7.56 -0.96
CA THR A 295 19.10 7.03 0.26
C THR A 295 19.57 8.10 1.25
N CYS A 296 19.75 9.34 0.78
CA CYS A 296 20.07 10.49 1.62
C CYS A 296 18.83 11.13 2.27
N HIS A 297 17.66 11.07 1.63
CA HIS A 297 16.47 11.80 2.07
C HIS A 297 15.38 10.91 2.65
N VAL A 298 15.16 9.72 2.09
CA VAL A 298 14.21 8.72 2.56
C VAL A 298 14.92 7.77 3.53
N PRO A 299 14.55 7.74 4.82
CA PRO A 299 15.21 6.87 5.78
C PRO A 299 14.93 5.39 5.54
N PHE A 300 15.91 4.55 5.88
CA PHE A 300 15.64 3.16 6.22
C PHE A 300 15.23 3.11 7.69
N ASP A 301 14.00 2.71 8.00
CA ASP A 301 13.50 2.65 9.37
C ASP A 301 12.49 1.53 9.60
N ASN A 302 12.18 1.25 10.86
CA ASN A 302 11.10 0.34 11.27
C ASN A 302 10.10 1.01 12.22
N LEU A 303 9.95 2.34 12.16
CA LEU A 303 9.21 3.12 13.14
C LEU A 303 7.73 2.75 13.20
N VAL A 304 7.15 2.32 12.07
CA VAL A 304 5.75 1.83 12.03
C VAL A 304 5.53 0.66 13.01
N LEU A 305 6.51 -0.22 13.20
CA LEU A 305 6.37 -1.36 14.10
C LEU A 305 6.36 -0.95 15.58
N HIS A 306 6.93 0.21 15.89
CA HIS A 306 7.09 0.69 17.25
C HIS A 306 6.06 1.76 17.59
N TYR A 307 5.90 2.78 16.75
CA TYR A 307 5.11 3.98 17.05
C TYR A 307 3.73 4.00 16.40
N SER A 308 3.46 3.19 15.36
CA SER A 308 2.10 3.17 14.81
C SER A 308 1.15 2.51 15.82
N PRO A 309 -0.02 3.11 16.12
CA PRO A 309 -1.04 2.47 16.95
C PRO A 309 -1.50 1.10 16.40
N HIS A 310 -1.38 0.91 15.08
CA HIS A 310 -1.82 -0.31 14.39
C HIS A 310 -0.68 -1.28 14.12
N LYS A 311 0.59 -0.86 14.25
CA LYS A 311 1.80 -1.67 14.03
C LYS A 311 1.77 -2.50 12.73
N THR A 312 1.07 -2.00 11.72
CA THR A 312 0.81 -2.70 10.46
C THR A 312 1.69 -2.12 9.36
N VAL A 313 2.51 -2.97 8.74
CA VAL A 313 3.35 -2.57 7.60
C VAL A 313 2.62 -2.88 6.30
N THR A 314 2.44 -1.85 5.48
CA THR A 314 1.80 -1.93 4.17
C THR A 314 2.84 -1.92 3.06
N LEU A 315 2.53 -2.61 1.95
CA LEU A 315 3.25 -2.52 0.68
C LEU A 315 2.35 -1.94 -0.42
N ASP A 316 1.17 -1.40 -0.06
CA ASP A 316 0.29 -0.72 -1.00
C ASP A 316 0.96 0.56 -1.51
N LEU A 317 0.98 0.74 -2.83
CA LEU A 317 1.72 1.83 -3.46
C LEU A 317 1.19 3.22 -3.12
N ALA A 318 -0.11 3.37 -2.87
CA ALA A 318 -0.72 4.65 -2.49
C ALA A 318 -0.38 5.00 -1.03
N GLU A 319 -0.38 3.99 -0.16
CA GLU A 319 0.06 4.17 1.23
C GLU A 319 1.55 4.46 1.31
N LEU A 320 2.38 3.77 0.52
CA LEU A 320 3.82 4.04 0.43
C LEU A 320 4.09 5.45 -0.07
N TYR A 321 3.33 5.95 -1.06
CA TYR A 321 3.40 7.34 -1.49
C TYR A 321 3.07 8.31 -0.37
N THR A 322 1.94 8.10 0.31
CA THR A 322 1.54 8.95 1.45
C THR A 322 2.60 8.93 2.54
N LYS A 323 3.15 7.76 2.85
CA LYS A 323 4.16 7.56 3.89
C LYS A 323 5.48 8.24 3.55
N ILE A 324 6.04 7.95 2.37
CA ILE A 324 7.39 8.39 1.97
C ILE A 324 7.38 9.85 1.51
N VAL A 325 6.40 10.24 0.70
CA VAL A 325 6.38 11.57 0.07
C VAL A 325 5.65 12.57 0.93
N ARG A 326 4.39 12.31 1.29
CA ARG A 326 3.54 13.29 1.99
C ARG A 326 3.90 13.41 3.46
N ARG A 327 4.23 12.29 4.12
CA ARG A 327 4.61 12.25 5.54
C ARG A 327 6.10 12.30 5.79
N GLN A 328 6.94 12.18 4.75
CA GLN A 328 8.40 12.16 4.83
C GLN A 328 8.94 11.14 5.86
N LEU A 329 8.26 10.00 5.96
CA LEU A 329 8.70 8.86 6.78
C LEU A 329 9.48 7.88 5.91
N GLY A 330 10.30 7.03 6.53
CA GLY A 330 11.03 5.99 5.84
C GLY A 330 10.29 4.66 5.82
N GLY A 331 11.07 3.59 5.69
CA GLY A 331 10.55 2.22 5.78
C GLY A 331 11.65 1.16 5.70
N ARG A 332 11.27 -0.10 5.78
CA ARG A 332 12.22 -1.21 5.66
C ARG A 332 12.53 -1.52 4.19
N CYS A 333 13.31 -2.57 3.93
CA CYS A 333 13.77 -2.93 2.59
C CYS A 333 12.63 -3.09 1.58
N MET A 334 11.55 -3.78 1.95
CA MET A 334 10.41 -4.01 1.06
C MET A 334 9.63 -2.72 0.78
N GLU A 335 9.44 -1.85 1.76
CA GLU A 335 8.74 -0.56 1.58
C GLU A 335 9.54 0.37 0.67
N ASN A 336 10.84 0.54 0.94
CA ASN A 336 11.74 1.38 0.16
C ASN A 336 11.90 0.86 -1.28
N ASN A 337 12.22 -0.42 -1.47
CA ASN A 337 12.47 -0.96 -2.82
C ASN A 337 11.17 -1.16 -3.62
N THR A 338 10.01 -1.38 -2.98
CA THR A 338 8.70 -1.37 -3.67
C THR A 338 8.35 0.02 -4.18
N PHE A 339 8.47 1.04 -3.32
CA PHE A 339 8.22 2.42 -3.70
C PHE A 339 9.18 2.86 -4.81
N PHE A 340 10.49 2.64 -4.61
CA PHE A 340 11.50 3.06 -5.57
C PHE A 340 11.39 2.31 -6.90
N GLY A 341 11.15 0.99 -6.89
CA GLY A 341 10.89 0.23 -8.10
C GLY A 341 9.67 0.73 -8.87
N THR A 342 8.63 1.19 -8.18
CA THR A 342 7.44 1.80 -8.78
C THR A 342 7.75 3.17 -9.38
N VAL A 343 8.53 4.02 -8.71
CA VAL A 343 9.04 5.29 -9.28
C VAL A 343 9.78 5.02 -10.58
N LEU A 344 10.71 4.05 -10.58
CA LEU A 344 11.49 3.71 -11.78
C LEU A 344 10.61 3.22 -12.93
N ARG A 345 9.64 2.34 -12.68
CA ARG A 345 8.67 1.95 -13.72
C ARG A 345 7.86 3.13 -14.24
N SER A 346 7.47 4.04 -13.35
CA SER A 346 6.72 5.24 -13.72
C SER A 346 7.54 6.14 -14.65
N LEU A 347 8.87 6.11 -14.52
CA LEU A 347 9.82 6.82 -15.38
C LEU A 347 10.18 6.09 -16.69
N GLY A 348 9.65 4.89 -16.93
CA GLY A 348 9.89 4.12 -18.14
C GLY A 348 11.04 3.10 -18.05
N TYR A 349 11.67 2.95 -16.88
CA TYR A 349 12.66 1.88 -16.69
C TYR A 349 11.98 0.50 -16.71
N GLU A 350 12.64 -0.48 -17.32
CA GLU A 350 12.30 -1.89 -17.17
C GLU A 350 12.84 -2.40 -15.82
N VAL A 351 11.95 -2.77 -14.91
CA VAL A 351 12.30 -3.11 -13.52
C VAL A 351 11.76 -4.48 -13.11
N ARG A 352 12.68 -5.37 -12.74
CA ARG A 352 12.41 -6.67 -12.13
C ARG A 352 12.67 -6.61 -10.63
N ASN A 353 11.67 -6.91 -9.80
CA ASN A 353 11.90 -7.04 -8.37
C ASN A 353 12.44 -8.43 -8.05
N CYS A 354 13.44 -8.54 -7.18
CA CYS A 354 14.05 -9.81 -6.78
C CYS A 354 14.00 -10.00 -5.26
N GLY A 355 13.96 -11.27 -4.84
CA GLY A 355 14.14 -11.66 -3.44
C GLY A 355 15.60 -11.89 -3.10
N GLY A 356 16.00 -11.52 -1.89
CA GLY A 356 17.34 -11.69 -1.34
C GLY A 356 17.34 -12.23 0.09
N ARG A 357 18.49 -12.77 0.48
CA ARG A 357 18.79 -13.26 1.83
C ARG A 357 19.89 -12.40 2.43
N VAL A 358 19.60 -11.72 3.52
CA VAL A 358 20.62 -11.00 4.27
C VAL A 358 21.60 -12.01 4.90
N ALA A 359 22.89 -11.73 4.78
CA ALA A 359 23.94 -12.51 5.41
C ALA A 359 23.93 -12.31 6.93
N ARG A 360 24.19 -13.37 7.69
CA ARG A 360 24.26 -13.31 9.15
C ARG A 360 25.46 -12.52 9.66
N ALA A 361 26.43 -12.19 8.81
CA ALA A 361 27.43 -11.15 9.08
C ALA A 361 26.82 -9.76 9.35
N MET A 362 25.60 -9.50 8.84
CA MET A 362 24.85 -8.26 9.06
C MET A 362 23.90 -8.34 10.27
N SER A 363 23.89 -9.46 11.00
CA SER A 363 23.00 -9.65 12.15
C SER A 363 23.24 -8.59 13.22
N PRO A 364 22.21 -8.05 13.88
CA PRO A 364 22.41 -7.13 15.00
C PRO A 364 23.01 -7.83 16.23
N TYR A 365 22.94 -9.16 16.30
CA TYR A 365 23.43 -9.94 17.44
C TYR A 365 24.92 -10.31 17.26
N PRO A 366 25.82 -9.86 18.16
CA PRO A 366 27.26 -10.12 18.04
C PRO A 366 27.63 -11.61 17.97
N ASP A 367 26.94 -12.48 18.70
CA ASP A 367 27.20 -13.93 18.68
C ASP A 367 26.89 -14.57 17.34
N VAL A 368 25.84 -14.10 16.66
CA VAL A 368 25.50 -14.57 15.32
C VAL A 368 26.59 -14.15 14.33
N ARG A 369 27.05 -12.90 14.41
CA ARG A 369 28.16 -12.43 13.55
C ARG A 369 29.45 -13.20 13.80
N ARG A 370 29.79 -13.52 15.05
CA ARG A 370 31.01 -14.28 15.38
C ARG A 370 30.97 -15.72 14.89
N ASN A 371 29.83 -16.38 15.04
CA ASN A 371 29.75 -17.84 14.86
C ASN A 371 29.16 -18.25 13.50
N GLN A 372 28.48 -17.34 12.80
CA GLN A 372 27.67 -17.65 11.62
C GLN A 372 27.81 -16.59 10.52
N SER A 373 28.88 -15.78 10.49
CA SER A 373 29.04 -14.71 9.48
C SER A 373 29.00 -15.19 8.04
N ALA A 374 29.41 -16.44 7.77
CA ALA A 374 29.45 -17.01 6.43
C ALA A 374 28.09 -17.51 5.91
N THR A 375 27.05 -17.53 6.74
CA THR A 375 25.70 -18.03 6.40
C THR A 375 24.72 -16.88 6.17
N TYR A 376 23.52 -17.20 5.71
CA TYR A 376 22.46 -16.33 5.27
C TYR A 376 21.14 -16.71 5.95
N ASP A 377 20.23 -15.75 6.03
CA ASP A 377 18.88 -15.97 6.53
C ASP A 377 17.92 -16.50 5.44
N GLY A 378 16.63 -16.61 5.81
CA GLY A 378 15.54 -16.83 4.85
C GLY A 378 15.42 -15.67 3.85
N TRP A 379 14.47 -15.77 2.92
CA TRP A 379 14.09 -14.64 2.07
C TRP A 379 13.55 -13.51 2.94
N ASN A 380 14.31 -12.43 3.05
CA ASN A 380 13.99 -11.31 3.95
C ASN A 380 14.45 -9.94 3.40
N HIS A 381 15.02 -9.90 2.19
CA HIS A 381 15.44 -8.69 1.51
C HIS A 381 14.78 -8.57 0.15
N MET A 382 14.46 -7.34 -0.25
CA MET A 382 13.97 -7.01 -1.58
C MET A 382 15.01 -6.12 -2.25
N LEU A 383 15.25 -6.31 -3.54
CA LEU A 383 16.02 -5.38 -4.37
C LEU A 383 15.43 -5.30 -5.78
N ASN A 384 15.90 -4.33 -6.56
CA ASN A 384 15.47 -4.12 -7.94
C ASN A 384 16.59 -4.45 -8.90
N LEU A 385 16.26 -5.06 -10.04
CA LEU A 385 17.10 -5.11 -11.23
C LEU A 385 16.51 -4.17 -12.27
N VAL A 386 17.35 -3.33 -12.87
CA VAL A 386 16.97 -2.38 -13.91
C VAL A 386 17.72 -2.70 -15.19
N ARG A 387 17.02 -2.84 -16.32
CA ARG A 387 17.67 -3.09 -17.61
C ARG A 387 18.12 -1.77 -18.23
N LEU A 388 19.41 -1.70 -18.60
CA LEU A 388 20.04 -0.59 -19.30
C LEU A 388 20.83 -1.14 -20.49
N ASP A 389 20.41 -0.77 -21.70
CA ASP A 389 20.79 -1.39 -22.97
C ASP A 389 20.61 -2.92 -22.86
N ASP A 390 21.69 -3.69 -23.06
CA ASP A 390 21.66 -5.15 -23.01
C ASP A 390 21.98 -5.75 -21.62
N GLU A 391 21.99 -4.94 -20.57
CA GLU A 391 22.54 -5.33 -19.27
C GLU A 391 21.62 -5.01 -18.08
N TRP A 392 21.58 -5.93 -17.11
CA TRP A 392 20.90 -5.71 -15.83
C TRP A 392 21.81 -5.01 -14.83
N TYR A 393 21.26 -4.02 -14.12
CA TYR A 393 21.90 -3.31 -13.02
C TYR A 393 21.16 -3.61 -11.73
N VAL A 394 21.90 -3.89 -10.66
CA VAL A 394 21.36 -4.01 -9.31
C VAL A 394 21.14 -2.62 -8.74
N VAL A 395 19.94 -2.39 -8.22
CA VAL A 395 19.50 -1.14 -7.62
C VAL A 395 18.81 -1.45 -6.30
N ASP A 396 19.42 -1.02 -5.21
CA ASP A 396 18.95 -1.30 -3.85
C ASP A 396 19.08 -0.05 -2.97
N VAL A 397 17.93 0.52 -2.62
CA VAL A 397 17.81 1.67 -1.72
C VAL A 397 17.33 1.26 -0.32
N GLY A 398 17.15 -0.05 -0.08
CA GLY A 398 16.46 -0.59 1.09
C GLY A 398 17.34 -1.35 2.08
N MET A 399 18.66 -1.42 1.89
CA MET A 399 19.59 -2.13 2.79
C MET A 399 20.11 -1.26 3.97
N GLY A 400 19.71 0.01 4.05
CA GLY A 400 20.22 0.94 5.05
C GLY A 400 21.74 1.16 4.91
N SER A 401 22.46 1.36 6.03
CA SER A 401 23.89 1.73 6.06
C SER A 401 24.83 0.75 5.35
N MET A 402 24.40 -0.49 5.17
CA MET A 402 25.19 -1.58 4.58
C MET A 402 24.96 -1.74 3.06
N GLY A 403 24.09 -0.90 2.47
CA GLY A 403 23.74 -0.96 1.07
C GLY A 403 24.84 -0.50 0.09
N PRO A 404 24.68 -0.86 -1.19
CA PRO A 404 25.63 -0.52 -2.26
C PRO A 404 25.68 0.96 -2.59
N ASN A 405 24.64 1.75 -2.28
CA ASN A 405 24.58 3.21 -2.42
C ASN A 405 24.83 3.77 -3.82
N LEU A 406 24.91 2.89 -4.82
CA LEU A 406 24.94 3.18 -6.24
C LEU A 406 24.33 2.00 -7.02
N PRO A 407 23.76 2.25 -8.20
CA PRO A 407 23.50 1.20 -9.19
C PRO A 407 24.80 0.55 -9.67
N TYR A 408 24.83 -0.77 -9.82
CA TYR A 408 26.00 -1.49 -10.36
C TYR A 408 25.60 -2.62 -11.30
N PRO A 409 26.41 -2.94 -12.32
CA PRO A 409 26.07 -3.97 -13.29
C PRO A 409 26.05 -5.37 -12.65
N LEU A 410 25.11 -6.20 -13.09
CA LEU A 410 24.98 -7.59 -12.72
C LEU A 410 26.03 -8.43 -13.47
N ARG A 411 27.30 -8.31 -13.05
CA ARG A 411 28.45 -9.03 -13.62
C ARG A 411 29.20 -9.79 -12.54
N ASP A 412 29.56 -11.03 -12.85
CA ASP A 412 30.40 -11.84 -11.96
C ASP A 412 31.81 -11.23 -11.85
N GLY A 413 32.28 -11.07 -10.62
CA GLY A 413 33.57 -10.45 -10.32
C GLY A 413 33.58 -8.92 -10.40
N PHE A 414 32.42 -8.26 -10.55
CA PHE A 414 32.38 -6.80 -10.54
C PHE A 414 32.85 -6.24 -9.18
N GLU A 415 33.80 -5.32 -9.20
CA GLU A 415 34.27 -4.58 -8.03
C GLU A 415 34.25 -3.07 -8.28
N THR A 416 33.87 -2.29 -7.27
CA THR A 416 33.97 -0.83 -7.32
C THR A 416 34.06 -0.23 -5.92
N THR A 417 34.50 1.03 -5.85
CA THR A 417 34.40 1.83 -4.62
C THR A 417 32.96 2.31 -4.45
N SER A 418 32.36 2.01 -3.31
CA SER A 418 31.00 2.46 -2.98
C SER A 418 31.01 3.75 -2.15
N ILE A 419 31.70 3.73 -1.01
CA ILE A 419 31.96 4.93 -0.19
C ILE A 419 33.43 4.87 0.20
N PRO A 420 34.34 5.73 -0.26
CA PRO A 420 35.75 5.63 0.11
C PRO A 420 35.98 5.52 1.63
N PRO A 421 36.78 4.55 2.13
CA PRO A 421 37.54 3.54 1.40
C PRO A 421 36.78 2.21 1.13
N ARG A 422 35.52 2.08 1.52
CA ARG A 422 34.68 0.90 1.31
C ARG A 422 34.55 0.52 -0.16
N VAL A 423 34.98 -0.69 -0.50
CA VAL A 423 34.77 -1.32 -1.81
C VAL A 423 33.73 -2.43 -1.71
N ILE A 424 33.06 -2.69 -2.82
CA ILE A 424 32.02 -3.72 -2.95
C ILE A 424 32.38 -4.68 -4.05
N ARG A 425 31.88 -5.92 -3.96
CA ARG A 425 32.02 -6.93 -5.00
C ARG A 425 30.72 -7.69 -5.21
N LEU A 426 30.45 -8.04 -6.47
CA LEU A 426 29.41 -8.97 -6.84
C LEU A 426 30.03 -10.27 -7.37
N GLN A 427 29.58 -11.43 -6.89
CA GLN A 427 30.04 -12.74 -7.38
C GLN A 427 28.88 -13.70 -7.59
N LEU A 428 28.94 -14.51 -8.63
CA LEU A 428 28.01 -15.60 -8.87
C LEU A 428 28.57 -16.89 -8.24
N ARG A 429 28.19 -17.18 -6.99
CA ARG A 429 28.73 -18.29 -6.21
C ARG A 429 27.66 -19.05 -5.44
N SER A 430 27.93 -20.31 -5.12
CA SER A 430 27.06 -21.09 -4.23
C SER A 430 27.24 -20.63 -2.78
N ILE A 431 26.16 -20.62 -2.02
CA ILE A 431 26.22 -20.32 -0.58
C ILE A 431 26.56 -21.57 0.24
N PRO A 432 27.24 -21.43 1.40
CA PRO A 432 27.68 -22.57 2.22
C PRO A 432 26.57 -23.54 2.65
N GLU A 433 25.34 -23.06 2.79
CA GLU A 433 24.20 -23.85 3.27
C GLU A 433 23.50 -24.66 2.18
N SER A 434 23.98 -24.60 0.94
CA SER A 434 23.44 -25.42 -0.14
C SER A 434 23.81 -26.90 0.06
N TYR A 435 22.82 -27.74 0.34
CA TYR A 435 22.98 -29.19 0.58
C TYR A 435 23.28 -30.03 -0.68
N ALA A 436 23.18 -29.47 -1.89
CA ALA A 436 23.43 -30.20 -3.12
C ALA A 436 24.94 -30.51 -3.27
N THR A 437 25.30 -31.77 -3.06
CA THR A 437 26.69 -32.27 -3.17
C THR A 437 27.08 -32.56 -4.62
N ARG A 438 28.38 -32.50 -4.91
CA ARG A 438 28.96 -32.87 -6.21
C ARG A 438 28.82 -34.38 -6.43
N SER A 439 27.86 -34.80 -7.25
CA SER A 439 27.93 -36.06 -7.99
C SER A 439 28.54 -35.78 -9.37
N ALA A 440 29.25 -36.76 -9.95
CA ALA A 440 29.91 -36.65 -11.25
C ALA A 440 28.96 -36.22 -12.40
N ASN A 441 27.65 -36.42 -12.22
CA ASN A 441 26.60 -36.06 -13.17
C ASN A 441 25.66 -34.95 -12.67
N SER A 442 25.99 -34.24 -11.59
CA SER A 442 25.16 -33.18 -11.01
C SER A 442 25.68 -31.78 -11.43
N THR A 443 24.76 -30.85 -11.69
CA THR A 443 25.03 -29.44 -12.00
C THR A 443 25.67 -28.66 -10.83
N GLY A 444 25.96 -29.32 -9.71
CA GLY A 444 26.51 -28.71 -8.50
C GLY A 444 25.46 -27.90 -7.72
N PRO A 445 25.84 -27.31 -6.58
CA PRO A 445 24.95 -26.47 -5.82
C PRO A 445 24.51 -25.24 -6.62
N PRO A 446 23.24 -24.80 -6.53
CA PRO A 446 22.78 -23.60 -7.20
C PRO A 446 23.66 -22.41 -6.83
N LYS A 447 23.96 -21.57 -7.82
CA LYS A 447 24.67 -20.32 -7.61
C LYS A 447 23.68 -19.20 -7.35
N MET A 448 24.08 -18.25 -6.51
CA MET A 448 23.38 -17.01 -6.26
C MET A 448 24.33 -15.83 -6.45
N TRP A 449 23.78 -14.67 -6.76
CA TRP A 449 24.51 -13.42 -6.80
C TRP A 449 24.79 -12.97 -5.36
N CYS A 450 26.05 -13.01 -4.94
CA CYS A 450 26.50 -12.62 -3.60
C CYS A 450 27.13 -11.23 -3.66
N TYR A 451 26.55 -10.30 -2.91
CA TYR A 451 27.07 -8.95 -2.70
C TYR A 451 27.89 -8.93 -1.40
N ASP A 452 29.19 -8.66 -1.55
CA ASP A 452 30.17 -8.60 -0.46
C ASP A 452 30.72 -7.18 -0.33
N VAL A 453 31.14 -6.81 0.89
CA VAL A 453 31.74 -5.51 1.20
C VAL A 453 33.11 -5.68 1.85
N CYS A 454 34.04 -4.79 1.54
CA CYS A 454 35.32 -4.67 2.22
C CYS A 454 35.51 -3.23 2.71
N TYR A 455 35.66 -3.05 4.02
CA TYR A 455 35.83 -1.74 4.64
C TYR A 455 37.28 -1.24 4.63
N ASN A 456 38.25 -2.15 4.57
CA ASN A 456 39.68 -1.85 4.67
C ASN A 456 40.44 -2.46 3.49
N PRO A 457 40.32 -1.91 2.26
CA PRO A 457 40.97 -2.48 1.08
C PRO A 457 42.46 -2.14 0.94
N GLY A 458 43.02 -1.31 1.83
CA GLY A 458 44.38 -0.74 1.67
C GLY A 458 45.54 -1.73 1.76
N ASP A 459 45.30 -2.97 2.20
CA ASP A 459 46.28 -4.06 2.23
C ASP A 459 45.65 -5.28 1.57
N GLU A 460 46.10 -5.61 0.35
CA GLU A 460 45.53 -6.69 -0.46
C GLU A 460 45.67 -8.06 0.23
N ALA A 461 46.73 -8.27 1.02
CA ALA A 461 46.93 -9.48 1.80
C ALA A 461 46.01 -9.59 3.02
N LYS A 462 45.39 -8.47 3.45
CA LYS A 462 44.45 -8.40 4.57
C LYS A 462 43.02 -8.00 4.15
N LYS A 463 42.72 -8.04 2.85
CA LYS A 463 41.41 -7.67 2.30
C LYS A 463 40.34 -8.64 2.80
N GLU A 464 39.64 -8.24 3.86
CA GLU A 464 38.54 -9.03 4.44
C GLU A 464 37.23 -8.69 3.72
N TRP A 465 36.64 -9.69 3.07
CA TRP A 465 35.34 -9.59 2.45
C TRP A 465 34.25 -10.10 3.39
N LEU A 466 33.28 -9.24 3.67
CA LEU A 466 32.11 -9.59 4.46
C LEU A 466 30.90 -9.76 3.55
N PRO A 467 30.21 -10.91 3.58
CA PRO A 467 28.96 -11.08 2.84
C PRO A 467 27.89 -10.17 3.42
N VAL A 468 27.12 -9.51 2.56
CA VAL A 468 26.02 -8.63 2.98
C VAL A 468 24.66 -9.24 2.66
N TYR A 469 24.46 -9.67 1.41
CA TYR A 469 23.28 -10.44 1.01
C TYR A 469 23.57 -11.30 -0.23
N CYS A 470 22.71 -12.26 -0.51
CA CYS A 470 22.66 -12.97 -1.79
C CYS A 470 21.25 -12.95 -2.40
N PHE A 471 21.15 -13.08 -3.72
CA PHE A 471 19.87 -13.06 -4.43
C PHE A 471 19.90 -13.88 -5.72
N THR A 472 18.72 -14.12 -6.28
CA THR A 472 18.50 -14.74 -7.58
C THR A 472 17.93 -13.74 -8.57
N GLU A 473 18.05 -14.01 -9.87
CA GLU A 473 17.41 -13.20 -10.93
C GLU A 473 15.92 -13.47 -11.10
N THR A 474 15.39 -14.47 -10.37
CA THR A 474 13.97 -14.81 -10.34
C THR A 474 13.14 -13.61 -9.90
N GLU A 475 12.15 -13.24 -10.71
CA GLU A 475 11.20 -12.19 -10.34
C GLU A 475 10.36 -12.66 -9.15
N PHE A 476 10.30 -11.84 -8.11
CA PHE A 476 9.40 -12.01 -6.99
C PHE A 476 8.17 -11.13 -7.22
N LEU A 477 6.99 -11.68 -6.93
CA LEU A 477 5.71 -11.02 -7.07
C LEU A 477 5.34 -10.30 -5.78
N PRO A 478 4.37 -9.35 -5.81
CA PRO A 478 3.88 -8.68 -4.61
C PRO A 478 3.51 -9.64 -3.47
N GLN A 479 2.94 -10.79 -3.78
CA GLN A 479 2.54 -11.82 -2.82
C GLN A 479 3.75 -12.44 -2.09
N ASP A 480 4.88 -12.60 -2.77
CA ASP A 480 6.11 -13.07 -2.12
C ASP A 480 6.57 -12.06 -1.07
N TYR A 481 6.49 -10.76 -1.40
CA TYR A 481 6.84 -9.69 -0.48
C TYR A 481 5.86 -9.53 0.67
N GLU A 482 4.57 -9.85 0.51
CA GLU A 482 3.63 -9.90 1.62
C GLU A 482 4.05 -10.97 2.66
N VAL A 483 4.42 -12.16 2.21
CA VAL A 483 4.91 -13.24 3.09
C VAL A 483 6.20 -12.84 3.80
N MET A 484 7.16 -12.28 3.06
CA MET A 484 8.43 -11.79 3.61
C MET A 484 8.22 -10.63 4.60
N SER A 485 7.32 -9.70 4.27
CA SER A 485 7.00 -8.55 5.11
C SER A 485 6.34 -9.00 6.40
N TRP A 486 5.38 -9.93 6.32
CA TRP A 486 4.72 -10.51 7.49
C TRP A 486 5.72 -11.15 8.44
N PHE A 487 6.65 -11.96 7.94
CA PHE A 487 7.70 -12.55 8.78
C PHE A 487 8.54 -11.47 9.47
N THR A 488 9.04 -10.50 8.72
CA THR A 488 9.92 -9.47 9.27
C THR A 488 9.21 -8.48 10.20
N SER A 489 7.90 -8.30 10.07
CA SER A 489 7.07 -7.37 10.87
C SER A 489 6.41 -8.00 12.09
N THR A 490 6.20 -9.32 12.10
CA THR A 490 5.45 -9.99 13.18
C THR A 490 6.26 -11.04 13.94
N ASN A 491 7.29 -11.63 13.31
CA ASN A 491 7.99 -12.74 13.95
C ASN A 491 8.82 -12.24 15.16
N PRO A 492 8.66 -12.83 16.37
CA PRO A 492 9.43 -12.45 17.55
C PRO A 492 10.94 -12.69 17.45
N ARG A 493 11.43 -13.39 16.41
CA ARG A 493 12.86 -13.54 16.13
C ARG A 493 13.41 -12.42 15.25
N SER A 494 12.54 -11.70 14.53
CA SER A 494 12.94 -10.51 13.78
C SER A 494 13.45 -9.45 14.75
N PHE A 495 14.59 -8.83 14.47
CA PHE A 495 15.06 -7.72 15.30
C PHE A 495 14.25 -6.44 15.07
N PHE A 496 13.59 -6.33 13.91
CA PHE A 496 12.74 -5.19 13.57
C PHE A 496 11.53 -5.06 14.50
N THR A 497 11.12 -6.13 15.20
CA THR A 497 10.02 -6.06 16.17
C THR A 497 10.50 -5.68 17.57
N LYS A 498 11.82 -5.62 17.80
CA LYS A 498 12.42 -5.43 19.12
C LYS A 498 13.16 -4.12 19.28
N TYR A 499 13.85 -3.69 18.22
CA TYR A 499 14.77 -2.57 18.30
C TYR A 499 14.39 -1.50 17.29
N VAL A 500 14.18 -0.28 17.78
CA VAL A 500 14.02 0.91 16.95
C VAL A 500 15.30 1.14 16.16
N THR A 501 15.17 1.31 14.85
CA THR A 501 16.26 1.72 13.98
C THR A 501 15.79 2.72 12.94
N CYS A 502 16.65 3.70 12.65
CA CYS A 502 16.47 4.68 11.58
C CYS A 502 17.85 5.02 11.01
N THR A 503 18.01 4.99 9.69
CA THR A 503 19.29 5.22 9.02
C THR A 503 19.12 6.08 7.79
N LYS A 504 20.06 7.01 7.57
CA LYS A 504 20.19 7.81 6.35
C LYS A 504 21.64 7.85 5.88
N MET A 505 21.83 7.99 4.58
CA MET A 505 23.15 8.25 4.00
C MET A 505 23.52 9.72 4.14
N LEU A 506 24.80 9.98 4.37
CA LEU A 506 25.37 11.32 4.44
C LEU A 506 26.10 11.63 3.14
N MET A 507 25.79 12.79 2.56
CA MET A 507 26.38 13.25 1.30
C MET A 507 27.27 14.47 1.55
N ASP A 508 28.39 14.52 0.84
CA ASP A 508 29.10 15.76 0.54
C ASP A 508 28.36 16.42 -0.64
N GLU A 509 27.57 17.45 -0.35
CA GLU A 509 26.68 18.13 -1.31
C GLU A 509 27.48 18.77 -2.46
N ASP A 510 28.68 19.28 -2.19
CA ASP A 510 29.52 19.93 -3.19
C ASP A 510 30.06 18.92 -4.21
N LYS A 511 30.37 17.71 -3.75
CA LYS A 511 30.86 16.61 -4.60
C LYS A 511 29.76 15.69 -5.11
N GLU A 512 28.54 15.80 -4.59
CA GLU A 512 27.45 14.85 -4.76
C GLU A 512 27.88 13.39 -4.53
N MET A 513 28.64 13.16 -3.46
CA MET A 513 29.17 11.85 -3.12
C MET A 513 28.73 11.44 -1.73
N ILE A 514 28.22 10.22 -1.60
CA ILE A 514 27.92 9.65 -0.29
C ILE A 514 29.24 9.39 0.42
N VAL A 515 29.41 10.00 1.59
CA VAL A 515 30.64 9.92 2.41
C VAL A 515 30.45 9.04 3.64
N GLY A 516 29.22 8.67 3.95
CA GLY A 516 28.92 8.00 5.20
C GLY A 516 27.44 7.74 5.44
N ASN A 517 27.12 7.48 6.70
CA ASN A 517 25.74 7.31 7.17
C ASN A 517 25.59 7.79 8.61
N VAL A 518 24.34 8.02 9.00
CA VAL A 518 23.93 8.18 10.39
C VAL A 518 22.86 7.14 10.71
N THR A 519 23.00 6.45 11.83
CA THR A 519 22.11 5.38 12.26
C THR A 519 21.73 5.56 13.72
N LEU A 520 20.44 5.68 13.99
CA LEU A 520 19.84 5.42 15.29
C LEU A 520 19.63 3.91 15.40
N PHE A 521 20.14 3.31 16.47
CA PHE A 521 19.86 1.92 16.82
C PHE A 521 19.63 1.83 18.32
N LYS A 522 18.43 1.39 18.72
CA LYS A 522 17.92 1.41 20.10
C LYS A 522 17.82 2.83 20.67
N ASP A 523 18.85 3.26 21.37
CA ASP A 523 19.01 4.51 22.11
C ASP A 523 20.18 5.34 21.59
N THR A 524 21.02 4.78 20.72
CA THR A 524 22.30 5.40 20.34
C THR A 524 22.25 5.86 18.88
N VAL A 525 22.65 7.10 18.63
CA VAL A 525 22.88 7.63 17.29
C VAL A 525 24.38 7.61 16.98
N ARG A 526 24.74 6.89 15.91
CA ARG A 526 26.12 6.77 15.43
C ARG A 526 26.26 7.39 14.05
N LYS A 527 27.30 8.20 13.88
CA LYS A 527 27.72 8.77 12.60
C LYS A 527 28.96 8.04 12.13
N SER A 528 28.95 7.58 10.88
CA SER A 528 30.08 6.91 10.24
C SER A 528 30.47 7.68 8.98
N ILE A 529 31.72 8.15 8.89
CA ILE A 529 32.30 8.79 7.69
C ILE A 529 33.63 8.11 7.39
N GLY A 530 33.75 7.50 6.21
CA GLY A 530 34.90 6.67 5.87
C GLY A 530 35.15 5.58 6.94
N ALA A 531 36.35 5.55 7.52
CA ALA A 531 36.70 4.64 8.61
C ALA A 531 36.31 5.17 10.01
N ASN A 532 35.97 6.46 10.14
CA ASN A 532 35.65 7.06 11.43
C ASN A 532 34.21 6.72 11.83
N ARG A 533 34.03 6.29 13.08
CA ARG A 533 32.73 5.97 13.68
C ARG A 533 32.61 6.66 15.02
N GLU A 534 31.63 7.55 15.14
CA GLU A 534 31.42 8.40 16.30
C GLU A 534 30.00 8.20 16.85
N VAL A 535 29.88 8.12 18.17
CA VAL A 535 28.57 8.24 18.84
C VAL A 535 28.29 9.73 19.00
N ILE A 536 27.25 10.23 18.35
CA ILE A 536 26.91 11.65 18.37
C ILE A 536 25.77 11.98 19.36
N LYS A 537 24.97 10.98 19.75
CA LYS A 537 23.93 11.13 20.77
C LYS A 537 23.63 9.77 21.42
N GLU A 538 23.47 9.77 22.74
CA GLU A 538 22.86 8.67 23.49
C GLU A 538 21.57 9.22 24.12
N CYS A 539 20.43 8.70 23.68
CA CYS A 539 19.11 9.10 24.16
C CYS A 539 18.81 8.38 25.47
N LYS A 540 18.63 9.12 26.56
CA LYS A 540 18.28 8.59 27.88
C LYS A 540 16.78 8.45 28.05
N THR A 541 16.00 9.30 27.38
CA THR A 541 14.54 9.33 27.46
C THR A 541 13.89 9.15 26.09
N GLU A 542 12.59 8.82 26.08
CA GLU A 542 11.84 8.67 24.83
C GLU A 542 11.77 9.99 24.07
N ASP A 543 11.58 11.10 24.78
CA ASP A 543 11.56 12.43 24.21
C ASP A 543 12.89 12.78 23.54
N GLU A 544 14.03 12.41 24.13
CA GLU A 544 15.34 12.60 23.51
C GLU A 544 15.51 11.79 22.22
N ARG A 545 14.91 10.59 22.15
CA ARG A 545 14.90 9.75 20.94
C ARG A 545 13.98 10.32 19.87
N LEU A 546 12.79 10.76 20.23
CA LEU A 546 11.87 11.46 19.32
C LEU A 546 12.47 12.75 18.78
N GLN A 547 13.18 13.51 19.63
CA GLN A 547 13.91 14.70 19.21
C GLN A 547 15.06 14.34 18.25
N ALA A 548 15.79 13.26 18.50
CA ALA A 548 16.83 12.78 17.57
C ALA A 548 16.25 12.39 16.20
N LEU A 549 15.08 11.72 16.17
CA LEU A 549 14.37 11.40 14.93
C LEU A 549 14.03 12.67 14.13
N ALA A 550 13.52 13.71 14.79
CA ALA A 550 13.18 14.97 14.14
C ALA A 550 14.43 15.72 13.63
N GLU A 551 15.42 15.95 14.49
CA GLU A 551 16.56 16.82 14.19
C GLU A 551 17.56 16.18 13.23
N ILE A 552 17.81 14.86 13.35
CA ILE A 552 18.87 14.17 12.62
C ILE A 552 18.31 13.47 11.39
N PHE A 553 17.12 12.88 11.50
CA PHE A 553 16.53 12.06 10.43
C PHE A 553 15.44 12.78 9.65
N ASN A 554 15.00 13.97 10.09
CA ASN A 554 13.86 14.70 9.52
C ASN A 554 12.56 13.89 9.60
N VAL A 555 12.38 13.14 10.69
CA VAL A 555 11.21 12.27 10.90
C VAL A 555 10.33 12.85 12.01
N TYR A 556 9.10 13.21 11.66
CA TYR A 556 8.13 13.82 12.57
C TYR A 556 6.92 12.90 12.80
N LEU A 557 6.85 12.34 14.01
CA LEU A 557 5.71 11.53 14.45
C LEU A 557 4.60 12.44 15.02
N THR A 558 3.35 12.07 14.77
CA THR A 558 2.16 12.72 15.35
C THR A 558 2.04 12.43 16.84
N GLU A 559 1.24 13.23 17.55
CA GLU A 559 0.96 13.00 18.98
C GLU A 559 0.31 11.64 19.28
N GLU A 560 -0.42 11.07 18.31
CA GLU A 560 -0.97 9.71 18.43
C GLU A 560 0.13 8.66 18.27
N GLU A 561 1.03 8.81 17.29
CA GLU A 561 2.14 7.89 17.04
C GLU A 561 3.18 7.91 18.16
N LYS A 562 3.48 9.07 18.74
CA LYS A 562 4.40 9.17 19.89
C LYS A 562 3.97 8.29 21.07
N LYS A 563 2.66 8.04 21.22
CA LYS A 563 2.07 7.19 22.27
C LYS A 563 1.98 5.71 21.89
N GLY A 564 2.35 5.33 20.66
CA GLY A 564 2.20 3.97 20.16
C GLY A 564 3.29 3.00 20.59
N ILE A 565 4.43 3.52 21.07
CA ILE A 565 5.52 2.70 21.57
C ILE A 565 5.10 1.93 22.83
N SER A 566 5.49 0.66 22.92
CA SER A 566 5.15 -0.16 24.08
C SER A 566 6.05 0.16 25.26
N GLU A 567 5.51 0.03 26.47
CA GLU A 567 6.21 0.37 27.72
C GLU A 567 7.55 -0.38 27.89
N ASP A 568 7.65 -1.61 27.39
CA ASP A 568 8.87 -2.43 27.41
C ASP A 568 9.96 -1.97 26.43
N GLN A 569 9.60 -1.14 25.44
CA GLN A 569 10.49 -0.61 24.40
C GLN A 569 10.76 0.90 24.54
N MET A 570 9.99 1.56 25.41
CA MET A 570 10.10 2.97 25.71
C MET A 570 11.37 3.23 26.53
N LEU A 571 12.08 4.30 26.21
CA LEU A 571 13.17 4.77 27.06
C LEU A 571 12.62 5.47 28.31
N ALA A 572 13.48 5.67 29.31
CA ALA A 572 13.10 6.13 30.66
C ALA A 572 12.41 7.50 30.70
#